data_AF-A0A7C8B226-F1
#
_entry.id   AF-A0A7C8B226-F1
#
_cell.length_a   1.000
_cell.length_b   1.000
_cell.length_c   1.000
_cell.angle_alpha   90.00
_cell.angle_beta   90.00
_cell.angle_gamma   90.00
#
_symmetry.space_group_name_H-M   'P 1'
#
loop_
_entity.id
_entity.type
_entity.pdbx_description
1 polymer ?
#
loop_
_entity_poly.entity_id
_entity_poly.type
_entity_poly.pdbx_seq_one_letter_code
_entity_poly.pdbx_strand_id
1 'polypeptide(L)'
;MDPFHLIPTPDSIPAPWGFFEFFLILTFFAHLVFMNAMLGTAMIALVREMRTRPTAPPPCLDIASNLPYTIAFAVNFGVAPLLFLQVLYGQFIYTSSILMGAYWLSIVALLILAYYSAYLYKMASDLPAASRKRTLATSLILLLAIAFLFVNNITLMQTPQSWEAYFHRPDGTL
;
A
#
# COMPACT_ATOMS: atom_id res chain seq x y z
N MET A 1 -18.48 12.16 23.23
CA MET A 1 -18.51 13.64 23.19
C MET A 1 -19.17 14.00 21.85
N ASP A 2 -19.18 15.27 21.41
CA ASP A 2 -19.52 15.53 20.01
C ASP A 2 -18.26 15.28 19.16
N PRO A 3 -18.24 14.23 18.29
CA PRO A 3 -17.07 13.88 17.50
C PRO A 3 -16.62 14.99 16.55
N PHE A 4 -17.50 15.96 16.23
CA PHE A 4 -17.15 17.11 15.39
C PHE A 4 -16.07 18.00 16.03
N HIS A 5 -15.91 17.98 17.35
CA HIS A 5 -14.82 18.72 18.03
C HIS A 5 -13.42 18.18 17.74
N LEU A 6 -13.31 16.92 17.28
CA LEU A 6 -12.02 16.30 16.97
C LEU A 6 -11.54 16.61 15.55
N ILE A 7 -12.38 17.22 14.70
CA ILE A 7 -12.04 17.55 13.32
C ILE A 7 -11.32 18.90 13.30
N PRO A 8 -10.03 18.95 12.90
CA PRO A 8 -9.31 20.21 12.75
C PRO A 8 -10.00 21.11 11.72
N THR A 9 -9.90 22.42 11.91
CA THR A 9 -10.33 23.38 10.88
C THR A 9 -9.47 23.22 9.63
N PRO A 10 -10.07 23.12 8.43
CA PRO A 10 -9.31 23.00 7.20
C PRO A 10 -8.49 24.26 6.91
N ASP A 11 -7.27 24.07 6.41
CA ASP A 11 -6.40 25.16 5.99
C ASP A 11 -6.84 25.76 4.65
N SER A 12 -6.39 26.99 4.37
CA SER A 12 -6.55 27.59 3.05
C SER A 12 -5.68 26.88 2.02
N ILE A 13 -6.27 26.46 0.90
CA ILE A 13 -5.54 25.85 -0.22
C ILE A 13 -4.95 26.93 -1.17
N PRO A 14 -3.77 26.71 -1.75
CA PRO A 14 -3.06 27.75 -2.52
C PRO A 14 -3.54 27.92 -3.96
N ALA A 15 -4.46 27.06 -4.42
CA ALA A 15 -5.04 27.09 -5.76
C ALA A 15 -6.51 26.63 -5.72
N PRO A 16 -7.29 26.80 -6.79
CA PRO A 16 -8.66 26.29 -6.83
C PRO A 16 -8.71 24.78 -6.57
N TRP A 17 -9.66 24.34 -5.75
CA TRP A 17 -9.80 22.95 -5.32
C TRP A 17 -9.83 21.94 -6.49
N GLY A 18 -10.50 22.30 -7.60
CA GLY A 18 -10.60 21.43 -8.78
C GLY A 18 -9.26 21.11 -9.47
N PHE A 19 -8.25 21.96 -9.30
CA PHE A 19 -6.88 21.66 -9.77
C PHE A 19 -6.33 20.43 -9.05
N PHE A 20 -6.42 20.42 -7.71
CA PHE A 20 -5.93 19.31 -6.90
C PHE A 20 -6.78 18.06 -7.10
N GLU A 21 -8.09 18.20 -7.23
CA GLU A 21 -8.98 17.05 -7.45
C GLU A 21 -8.70 16.36 -8.79
N PHE A 22 -8.51 17.13 -9.87
CA PHE A 22 -8.17 16.59 -11.17
C PHE A 22 -6.88 15.75 -11.10
N PHE A 23 -5.81 16.31 -10.53
CA PHE A 23 -4.55 15.60 -10.41
C PHE A 23 -4.61 14.44 -9.42
N LEU A 24 -5.39 14.55 -8.34
CA LEU A 24 -5.69 13.44 -7.44
C LEU A 24 -6.26 12.26 -8.22
N ILE A 25 -7.34 12.47 -8.98
CA ILE A 25 -8.00 11.39 -9.74
C ILE A 25 -7.05 10.81 -10.79
N LEU A 26 -6.37 11.67 -11.55
CA LEU A 26 -5.45 11.23 -12.61
C LEU A 26 -4.29 10.40 -12.07
N THR A 27 -3.62 10.88 -11.02
CA THR A 27 -2.45 10.20 -10.44
C THR A 27 -2.87 8.97 -9.64
N PHE A 28 -4.03 8.99 -8.99
CA PHE A 28 -4.60 7.82 -8.34
C PHE A 28 -4.95 6.72 -9.34
N PHE A 29 -5.54 7.07 -10.49
CA PHE A 29 -5.77 6.12 -11.57
C PHE A 29 -4.46 5.48 -12.04
N ALA A 30 -3.43 6.29 -12.31
CA ALA A 30 -2.11 5.76 -12.69
C ALA A 30 -1.52 4.84 -11.61
N HIS A 31 -1.61 5.22 -10.34
CA HIS A 31 -1.21 4.40 -9.21
C HIS A 31 -1.93 3.04 -9.21
N LEU A 32 -3.26 3.04 -9.39
CA LEU A 32 -4.06 1.81 -9.43
C LEU A 32 -3.66 0.87 -10.58
N VAL A 33 -3.30 1.40 -11.75
CA VAL A 33 -2.80 0.60 -12.87
C VAL A 33 -1.54 -0.16 -12.45
N PHE A 34 -0.57 0.52 -11.85
CA PHE A 34 0.67 -0.11 -11.38
C PHE A 34 0.45 -1.05 -10.19
N MET A 35 -0.46 -0.72 -9.28
CA MET A 35 -0.84 -1.59 -8.15
C MET A 35 -1.45 -2.91 -8.65
N ASN A 36 -2.34 -2.86 -9.64
CA ASN A 36 -2.93 -4.07 -10.23
C ASN A 36 -1.90 -4.90 -10.99
N ALA A 37 -1.00 -4.25 -11.75
CA ALA A 37 0.10 -4.94 -12.41
C ALA A 37 1.03 -5.63 -11.41
N MET A 38 1.39 -4.93 -10.32
CA MET A 38 2.25 -5.43 -9.25
C MET A 38 1.62 -6.64 -8.53
N LEU A 39 0.42 -6.49 -7.97
CA LEU A 39 -0.27 -7.55 -7.24
C LEU A 39 -0.65 -8.72 -8.16
N GLY A 40 -1.14 -8.42 -9.36
CA GLY A 40 -1.48 -9.41 -10.37
C GLY A 40 -0.27 -10.25 -10.78
N THR A 41 0.87 -9.62 -11.05
CA THR A 41 2.11 -10.32 -11.39
C THR A 41 2.59 -11.19 -10.24
N ALA A 42 2.63 -10.67 -9.01
CA ALA A 42 3.03 -11.44 -7.83
C ALA A 42 2.12 -12.66 -7.60
N MET A 43 0.80 -12.49 -7.71
CA MET A 43 -0.19 -13.56 -7.54
C MET A 43 -0.05 -14.63 -8.63
N ILE A 44 0.01 -14.22 -9.91
CA ILE A 44 0.17 -15.16 -11.04
C ILE A 44 1.48 -15.95 -10.91
N ALA A 45 2.57 -15.28 -10.55
CA ALA A 45 3.87 -15.91 -10.34
C ALA A 45 3.80 -16.95 -9.21
N LEU A 46 3.18 -16.60 -8.08
CA LEU A 46 3.04 -17.50 -6.93
C LEU A 46 2.20 -18.73 -7.27
N VAL A 47 1.04 -18.54 -7.91
CA VAL A 47 0.15 -19.66 -8.30
C VAL A 47 0.86 -20.61 -9.27
N ARG A 48 1.61 -20.08 -10.24
CA ARG A 48 2.38 -20.91 -11.18
C ARG A 48 3.51 -21.66 -10.49
N GLU A 49 4.22 -21.02 -9.56
CA GLU A 49 5.25 -21.68 -8.76
C GLU A 49 4.66 -22.78 -7.85
N MET A 50 3.44 -22.61 -7.35
CA MET A 50 2.73 -23.65 -6.57
C MET A 50 2.27 -24.83 -7.42
N ARG A 51 1.88 -24.61 -8.68
CA ARG A 51 1.40 -25.65 -9.59
C ARG A 51 2.53 -26.41 -10.30
N THR A 52 3.73 -25.84 -10.33
CA THR A 52 4.87 -26.41 -11.05
C THR A 52 5.57 -27.45 -10.19
N ARG A 53 5.98 -28.57 -10.82
CA ARG A 53 6.72 -29.64 -10.12
C ARG A 53 8.06 -29.08 -9.61
N PRO A 54 8.55 -29.51 -8.42
CA PRO A 54 9.80 -28.99 -7.85
C PRO A 54 11.04 -29.15 -8.74
N THR A 55 11.02 -30.13 -9.66
CA THR A 55 12.11 -30.44 -10.60
C THR A 55 11.99 -29.74 -11.95
N ALA A 56 10.87 -29.06 -12.22
CA ALA A 56 10.67 -28.33 -13.46
C ALA A 56 11.33 -26.94 -13.40
N PRO A 57 11.74 -26.38 -14.55
CA PRO A 57 12.32 -25.04 -14.60
C PRO A 57 11.32 -24.00 -14.09
N PRO A 58 11.81 -22.89 -13.51
CA PRO A 58 10.96 -21.85 -12.93
C PRO A 58 10.03 -21.24 -14.01
N PRO A 59 8.70 -21.37 -13.87
CA PRO A 59 7.74 -21.15 -14.95
C PRO A 59 7.48 -19.67 -15.29
N CYS A 60 8.01 -18.73 -14.50
CA CYS A 60 7.62 -17.31 -14.51
C CYS A 60 8.76 -16.32 -14.35
N LEU A 61 10.02 -16.75 -14.38
CA LEU A 61 11.13 -15.89 -13.96
C LEU A 61 11.20 -14.60 -14.79
N ASP A 62 10.95 -14.68 -16.09
CA ASP A 62 11.01 -13.51 -16.99
C ASP A 62 9.94 -12.46 -16.67
N ILE A 63 8.69 -12.87 -16.47
CA ILE A 63 7.59 -11.94 -16.18
C ILE A 63 7.70 -11.39 -14.76
N ALA A 64 8.02 -12.26 -13.80
CA ALA A 64 8.12 -11.89 -12.39
C ALA A 64 9.43 -11.15 -12.06
N SER A 65 10.43 -11.16 -12.95
CA SER A 65 11.59 -10.27 -12.87
C SER A 65 11.22 -8.79 -12.93
N ASN A 66 10.03 -8.47 -13.46
CA ASN A 66 9.49 -7.12 -13.52
C ASN A 66 8.83 -6.66 -12.22
N LEU A 67 8.62 -7.56 -11.26
CA LEU A 67 7.92 -7.25 -10.02
C LEU A 67 8.56 -6.07 -9.25
N PRO A 68 9.89 -5.99 -9.05
CA PRO A 68 10.51 -4.84 -8.40
C PRO A 68 10.25 -3.51 -9.13
N TYR A 69 10.23 -3.52 -10.47
CA TYR A 69 9.93 -2.32 -11.25
C TYR A 69 8.49 -1.89 -11.06
N THR A 70 7.53 -2.83 -11.10
CA THR A 70 6.12 -2.51 -10.85
C THR A 70 5.88 -1.97 -9.44
N ILE A 71 6.60 -2.48 -8.42
CA ILE A 71 6.57 -1.91 -7.07
C ILE A 71 7.09 -0.47 -7.08
N ALA A 72 8.25 -0.22 -7.70
CA ALA A 72 8.83 1.12 -7.76
C ALA A 72 7.91 2.14 -8.46
N PHE A 73 7.28 1.75 -9.57
CA PHE A 73 6.28 2.59 -10.23
C PHE A 73 5.05 2.82 -9.35
N ALA A 74 4.50 1.77 -8.72
CA ALA A 74 3.36 1.91 -7.83
C ALA A 74 3.65 2.88 -6.68
N VAL A 75 4.83 2.78 -6.06
CA VAL A 75 5.24 3.70 -4.98
C VAL A 75 5.35 5.14 -5.48
N ASN A 76 6.07 5.38 -6.56
CA ASN A 76 6.25 6.72 -7.11
C ASN A 76 4.91 7.38 -7.50
N PHE A 77 4.04 6.62 -8.17
CA PHE A 77 2.70 7.11 -8.51
C PHE A 77 1.76 7.17 -7.32
N GLY A 78 2.07 6.53 -6.18
CA GLY A 78 1.28 6.62 -4.95
C GLY A 78 1.56 7.87 -4.12
N VAL A 79 2.75 8.46 -4.24
CA VAL A 79 3.12 9.69 -3.52
C VAL A 79 2.24 10.87 -3.96
N ALA A 80 2.08 11.08 -5.27
CA ALA A 80 1.30 12.18 -5.81
C ALA A 80 -0.17 12.21 -5.33
N PRO A 81 -0.99 11.15 -5.47
CA PRO A 81 -2.37 11.16 -5.01
C PRO A 81 -2.46 11.33 -3.49
N LEU A 82 -1.52 10.77 -2.72
CA LEU A 82 -1.50 10.97 -1.27
C LEU A 82 -1.31 12.46 -0.92
N LEU A 83 -0.40 13.16 -1.61
CA LEU A 83 -0.17 14.59 -1.40
C LEU A 83 -1.40 15.43 -1.79
N PHE A 84 -2.05 15.13 -2.91
CA PHE A 84 -3.25 15.86 -3.31
C PHE A 84 -4.44 15.60 -2.37
N LEU A 85 -4.58 14.36 -1.87
CA LEU A 85 -5.56 14.02 -0.85
C LEU A 85 -5.32 14.81 0.44
N GLN A 86 -4.06 14.96 0.85
CA GLN A 86 -3.67 15.74 2.03
C GLN A 86 -3.96 17.23 1.88
N VAL A 87 -3.76 17.80 0.69
CA VAL A 87 -4.10 19.22 0.44
C VAL A 87 -5.61 19.46 0.52
N LEU A 88 -6.42 18.55 -0.04
CA LEU A 88 -7.87 18.72 -0.08
C LEU A 88 -8.58 18.33 1.23
N TYR A 89 -8.08 17.31 1.91
CA TYR A 89 -8.76 16.67 3.04
C TYR A 89 -7.84 16.44 4.24
N GLY A 90 -6.84 17.30 4.42
CA GLY A 90 -5.83 17.25 5.48
C GLY A 90 -6.41 17.03 6.87
N GLN A 91 -7.49 17.74 7.20
CA GLN A 91 -8.20 17.63 8.48
C GLN A 91 -8.70 16.21 8.80
N PHE A 92 -8.96 15.39 7.78
CA PHE A 92 -9.39 14.01 7.97
C PHE A 92 -8.21 13.04 7.87
N ILE A 93 -7.40 13.13 6.81
CA ILE A 93 -6.34 12.15 6.54
C ILE A 93 -5.20 12.24 7.56
N TYR A 94 -4.86 13.44 8.04
CA TYR A 94 -3.83 13.57 9.09
C TYR A 94 -4.32 13.00 10.41
N THR A 95 -5.56 13.30 10.78
CA THR A 95 -6.16 12.77 12.01
C THR A 95 -6.23 11.25 11.97
N SER A 96 -6.79 10.65 10.91
CA SER A 96 -6.86 9.19 10.79
C SER A 96 -5.48 8.52 10.79
N SER A 97 -4.47 9.16 10.19
CA SER A 97 -3.09 8.66 10.18
C SER A 97 -2.44 8.71 11.56
N ILE A 98 -2.70 9.76 12.34
CA ILE A 98 -2.21 9.90 13.72
C ILE A 98 -2.84 8.84 14.62
N LEU A 99 -4.15 8.58 14.49
CA LEU A 99 -4.86 7.58 15.31
C LEU A 99 -4.30 6.16 15.15
N MET A 100 -3.74 5.84 13.98
CA MET A 100 -3.07 4.57 13.72
C MET A 100 -1.55 4.74 13.52
N GLY A 101 -0.94 5.74 14.15
CA GLY A 101 0.42 6.22 13.84
C GLY A 101 1.50 5.14 13.81
N ALA A 102 1.48 4.18 14.75
CA ALA A 102 2.43 3.07 14.75
C ALA A 102 2.29 2.19 13.49
N TYR A 103 1.05 1.85 13.13
CA TYR A 103 0.75 1.08 11.92
C TYR A 103 1.05 1.89 10.66
N TRP A 104 0.72 3.19 10.64
CA TRP A 104 1.00 4.07 9.53
C TRP A 104 2.51 4.17 9.23
N LEU A 105 3.34 4.37 10.26
CA LEU A 105 4.80 4.38 10.12
C LEU A 105 5.36 3.01 9.71
N SER A 106 4.71 1.92 10.13
CA SER A 106 5.13 0.56 9.77
C SER A 106 5.07 0.28 8.27
N ILE A 107 4.23 1.01 7.51
CA ILE A 107 4.11 0.89 6.05
C ILE A 107 5.47 1.02 5.37
N VAL A 108 6.34 1.93 5.83
CA VAL A 108 7.68 2.13 5.26
C VAL A 108 8.54 0.88 5.46
N ALA A 109 8.54 0.31 6.67
CA ALA A 109 9.29 -0.90 6.98
C ALA A 109 8.75 -2.11 6.19
N LEU A 110 7.43 -2.28 6.14
CA LEU A 110 6.78 -3.34 5.38
C LEU A 110 7.10 -3.24 3.89
N LEU A 111 7.09 -2.03 3.32
CA LEU A 111 7.39 -1.79 1.91
C LEU A 111 8.84 -2.13 1.58
N ILE A 112 9.79 -1.73 2.44
CA ILE A 112 11.20 -2.10 2.29
C ILE A 112 11.36 -3.62 2.27
N LEU A 113 10.75 -4.33 3.23
CA LEU A 113 10.80 -5.80 3.29
C LEU A 113 10.14 -6.45 2.07
N ALA A 114 8.99 -5.93 1.63
CA ALA A 114 8.29 -6.43 0.45
C ALA A 114 9.13 -6.28 -0.82
N TYR A 115 9.78 -5.12 -0.98
CA TYR A 115 10.66 -4.81 -2.10
C TYR A 115 11.89 -5.71 -2.13
N TYR A 116 12.58 -5.86 -0.99
CA TYR A 116 13.71 -6.80 -0.90
C TYR A 116 13.27 -8.24 -1.17
N SER A 117 12.12 -8.68 -0.66
CA SER A 117 11.61 -10.02 -0.92
C SER A 117 11.31 -10.26 -2.41
N ALA A 118 10.76 -9.26 -3.11
CA ALA A 118 10.56 -9.31 -4.56
C ALA A 118 11.89 -9.35 -5.32
N TYR A 119 12.88 -8.57 -4.87
CA TYR A 119 14.21 -8.55 -5.46
C TYR A 119 14.96 -9.89 -5.28
N LEU A 120 14.84 -10.50 -4.10
CA LEU A 120 15.37 -11.83 -3.86
C LEU A 120 14.75 -12.86 -4.81
N TYR A 121 13.45 -12.80 -5.08
CA TYR A 121 12.82 -13.68 -6.07
C TYR A 121 13.41 -13.47 -7.48
N LYS A 122 13.65 -12.21 -7.90
CA LYS A 122 14.31 -11.92 -9.19
C LYS A 122 15.67 -12.61 -9.32
N MET A 123 16.43 -12.73 -8.23
CA MET A 123 17.73 -13.39 -8.19
C MET A 123 17.67 -14.89 -7.85
N ALA A 124 16.47 -15.45 -7.67
CA ALA A 124 16.29 -16.79 -7.11
C ALA A 124 16.28 -17.92 -8.14
N SER A 125 16.81 -17.72 -9.35
CA SER A 125 16.82 -18.75 -10.42
C SER A 125 17.41 -20.07 -9.94
N ASP A 126 18.47 -20.01 -9.15
CA ASP A 126 19.24 -21.16 -8.68
C ASP A 126 18.76 -21.67 -7.30
N LEU A 127 17.77 -21.01 -6.69
CA LEU A 127 17.23 -21.42 -5.40
C LEU A 127 16.23 -22.56 -5.56
N PRO A 128 16.06 -23.42 -4.52
CA PRO A 128 15.00 -24.43 -4.50
C PRO A 128 13.62 -23.80 -4.66
N ALA A 129 12.69 -24.51 -5.30
CA ALA A 129 11.31 -24.06 -5.51
C ALA A 129 10.61 -23.61 -4.21
N ALA A 130 10.90 -24.27 -3.07
CA ALA A 130 10.37 -23.87 -1.77
C ALA A 130 10.80 -22.46 -1.34
N SER A 131 12.06 -22.08 -1.60
CA SER A 131 12.57 -20.74 -1.27
C SER A 131 12.00 -19.68 -2.19
N ARG A 132 11.87 -19.96 -3.50
CA ARG A 132 11.19 -19.07 -4.46
C ARG A 132 9.73 -18.79 -4.09
N LYS A 133 8.99 -19.84 -3.69
CA LYS A 133 7.61 -19.68 -3.20
C LYS A 133 7.55 -18.82 -1.96
N ARG A 134 8.46 -19.02 -1.00
CA ARG A 134 8.51 -18.23 0.23
C ARG A 134 8.77 -16.75 -0.06
N THR A 135 9.73 -16.42 -0.93
CA THR A 135 10.03 -15.01 -1.25
C THR A 135 8.86 -14.30 -1.96
N LEU A 136 8.16 -14.96 -2.88
CA LEU A 136 6.95 -14.40 -3.48
C LEU A 136 5.81 -14.25 -2.48
N ALA A 137 5.55 -15.30 -1.69
CA ALA A 137 4.48 -15.29 -0.71
C ALA A 137 4.69 -14.18 0.33
N THR A 138 5.92 -14.03 0.84
CA THR A 138 6.29 -12.96 1.76
C THR A 138 6.07 -11.58 1.12
N SER A 139 6.54 -11.36 -0.11
CA SER A 139 6.33 -10.08 -0.80
C SER A 139 4.84 -9.77 -0.95
N LEU A 140 4.04 -10.74 -1.42
CA LEU A 140 2.60 -10.58 -1.62
C LEU A 140 1.85 -10.31 -0.31
N ILE A 141 2.16 -11.05 0.77
CA ILE A 141 1.54 -10.85 2.09
C ILE A 141 1.84 -9.45 2.62
N LEU A 142 3.09 -8.99 2.51
CA LEU A 142 3.48 -7.66 2.96
C LEU A 142 2.80 -6.54 2.14
N LEU A 143 2.69 -6.71 0.82
CA LEU A 143 1.97 -5.76 -0.04
C LEU A 143 0.46 -5.72 0.29
N LEU A 144 -0.15 -6.87 0.57
CA LEU A 144 -1.55 -6.95 1.01
C LEU A 144 -1.74 -6.34 2.41
N ALA A 145 -0.78 -6.52 3.32
CA ALA A 145 -0.81 -5.88 4.63
C ALA A 145 -0.75 -4.34 4.50
N ILE A 146 0.09 -3.81 3.61
CA ILE A 146 0.12 -2.37 3.30
C ILE A 146 -1.25 -1.91 2.77
N ALA A 147 -1.83 -2.64 1.81
CA ALA A 147 -3.15 -2.31 1.28
C ALA A 147 -4.24 -2.31 2.37
N PHE A 148 -4.20 -3.29 3.27
CA PHE A 148 -5.08 -3.35 4.43
C PHE A 148 -4.94 -2.12 5.32
N LEU A 149 -3.71 -1.71 5.65
CA LEU A 149 -3.46 -0.52 6.48
C LEU A 149 -3.98 0.76 5.81
N PHE A 150 -3.75 0.93 4.50
CA PHE A 150 -4.29 2.07 3.74
C PHE A 150 -5.82 2.09 3.75
N VAL A 151 -6.47 0.95 3.52
CA VAL A 151 -7.95 0.88 3.55
C VAL A 151 -8.48 1.24 4.93
N ASN A 152 -7.88 0.74 6.01
CA ASN A 152 -8.28 1.12 7.38
C ASN A 152 -8.12 2.63 7.62
N ASN A 153 -7.02 3.22 7.15
CA ASN A 153 -6.78 4.65 7.29
C ASN A 153 -7.83 5.51 6.55
N ILE A 154 -8.20 5.11 5.33
CA ILE A 154 -9.24 5.78 4.55
C ILE A 154 -10.63 5.55 5.15
N THR A 155 -10.92 4.36 5.69
CA THR A 155 -12.15 4.10 6.44
C THR A 155 -12.25 5.02 7.66
N LEU A 156 -11.18 5.12 8.47
CA LEU A 156 -11.12 6.03 9.62
C LEU A 156 -11.26 7.50 9.20
N MET A 157 -10.65 7.89 8.07
CA MET A 157 -10.81 9.22 7.49
C MET A 157 -12.28 9.54 7.19
N GLN A 158 -13.05 8.55 6.72
CA GLN A 158 -14.47 8.68 6.37
C GLN A 158 -15.43 8.55 7.56
N THR A 159 -14.97 8.04 8.70
CA THR A 159 -15.79 7.84 9.91
C THR A 159 -15.27 8.63 11.12
N PRO A 160 -15.32 9.98 11.14
CA PRO A 160 -14.91 10.77 12.30
C PRO A 160 -15.61 10.40 13.62
N GLN A 161 -16.79 9.78 13.55
CA GLN A 161 -17.53 9.32 14.72
C GLN A 161 -16.81 8.21 15.49
N SER A 162 -15.92 7.45 14.83
CA SER A 162 -15.16 6.37 15.49
C SER A 162 -13.89 6.85 16.19
N TRP A 163 -13.46 8.10 16.00
CA TRP A 163 -12.19 8.60 16.52
C TRP A 163 -12.11 8.61 18.05
N GLU A 164 -13.25 8.78 18.73
CA GLU A 164 -13.30 8.73 20.20
C GLU A 164 -12.86 7.37 20.77
N ALA A 165 -12.99 6.29 19.98
CA ALA A 165 -12.57 4.95 20.40
C ALA A 165 -11.06 4.88 20.72
N TYR A 166 -10.25 5.77 20.14
CA TYR A 166 -8.82 5.92 20.44
C TYR A 166 -8.53 6.20 21.91
N PHE A 167 -9.38 6.99 22.58
CA PHE A 167 -9.18 7.28 24.00
C PHE A 167 -9.42 6.07 24.90
N HIS A 168 -10.08 5.02 24.38
CA HIS A 168 -10.24 3.74 25.07
C HIS A 168 -9.18 2.71 24.67
N ARG A 169 -8.57 2.85 23.48
CA ARG A 169 -7.54 1.97 22.90
C ARG A 169 -6.45 2.77 22.20
N PRO A 170 -5.48 3.33 22.96
CA PRO A 170 -4.46 4.23 22.41
C PRO A 170 -3.36 3.48 21.64
N ASP A 171 -3.42 2.16 21.57
CA ASP A 171 -2.53 1.31 20.76
C ASP A 171 -2.87 1.37 19.25
N GLY A 172 -4.01 1.97 18.88
CA GLY A 172 -4.42 2.18 17.50
C GLY A 172 -5.20 1.01 16.88
N THR A 173 -5.65 0.04 17.69
CA THR A 173 -6.47 -1.11 17.27
C THR A 173 -7.98 -0.83 17.35
N LEU A 174 -8.40 0.20 16.62
CA LEU A 174 -9.79 0.66 16.55
C LEU A 174 -10.71 -0.26 15.75
#